data_AF-K2RA32-F1
#
_entry.id   AF-K2RA32-F1
#
_cell.length_a   1.000
_cell.length_b   1.000
_cell.length_c   1.000
_cell.angle_alpha   90.00
_cell.angle_beta   90.00
_cell.angle_gamma   90.00
#
_symmetry.space_group_name_H-M   'P 1'
#
loop_
_entity.id
_entity.type
_entity.pdbx_description
1 polymer ?
#
loop_
_entity_poly.entity_id
_entity_poly.type
_entity_poly.pdbx_seq_one_letter_code
_entity_poly.pdbx_strand_id
1 'polypeptide(L)'
;MATETVEILIDGGKATPGPPLGPAIGPLGINMMQVVEQINQKTADFEGMKVPVKIIVDTSSKEFEVTVGTPPTTALIIDELKIEKGSQDPGADKVADLKIEQALKVARMKFEALLSADFKNATKEVVGTCVSMGITVEGKDPREVQKEISQGVYDEQLVEKA
;
A
#
# COMPACT_ATOMS: atom_id res chain seq x y z
N MET A 1 -15.73 22.25 17.72
CA MET A 1 -15.42 21.91 16.31
C MET A 1 -15.27 20.41 16.29
N ALA A 2 -16.33 19.69 15.91
CA ALA A 2 -16.33 18.23 15.92
C ALA A 2 -15.89 17.77 14.53
N THR A 3 -14.59 17.50 14.40
CA THR A 3 -14.01 16.86 13.23
C THR A 3 -14.11 15.35 13.41
N GLU A 4 -14.87 14.68 12.56
CA GLU A 4 -14.90 13.21 12.52
C GLU A 4 -13.94 12.71 11.46
N THR A 5 -13.04 11.80 11.84
CA THR A 5 -12.15 11.14 10.89
C THR A 5 -12.67 9.75 10.63
N VAL A 6 -12.96 9.46 9.37
CA VAL A 6 -13.45 8.17 8.90
C VAL A 6 -12.36 7.55 8.02
N GLU A 7 -11.89 6.37 8.40
CA GLU A 7 -10.90 5.60 7.63
C GLU A 7 -11.62 4.48 6.88
N ILE A 8 -11.57 4.49 5.56
CA ILE A 8 -12.16 3.47 4.70
C ILE A 8 -11.09 2.83 3.82
N LEU A 9 -11.28 1.56 3.51
CA LEU A 9 -10.44 0.85 2.56
C LEU A 9 -11.22 0.72 1.24
N ILE A 10 -10.68 1.27 0.17
CA ILE A 10 -11.31 1.25 -1.16
C ILE A 10 -10.35 0.65 -2.18
N ASP A 11 -10.89 -0.08 -3.15
CA ASP A 11 -10.13 -0.53 -4.30
C ASP A 11 -9.97 0.65 -5.27
N GLY A 12 -8.72 1.01 -5.58
CA GLY A 12 -8.35 2.12 -6.44
C GLY A 12 -8.95 1.96 -7.83
N GLY A 13 -9.43 3.06 -8.40
CA GLY A 13 -10.11 3.10 -9.70
C GLY A 13 -11.50 2.44 -9.76
N LYS A 14 -11.92 1.72 -8.72
CA LYS A 14 -13.25 1.11 -8.59
C LYS A 14 -13.95 1.55 -7.30
N ALA A 15 -13.74 2.78 -6.84
CA ALA A 15 -14.54 3.31 -5.75
C ALA A 15 -16.00 3.42 -6.22
N THR A 16 -16.89 2.69 -5.55
CA THR A 16 -18.33 2.73 -5.79
C THR A 16 -19.01 3.35 -4.57
N PRO A 17 -20.15 4.05 -4.75
CA PRO A 17 -20.96 4.58 -3.63
C PRO A 17 -21.71 3.46 -2.87
N GLY A 18 -21.11 2.28 -2.77
CA GLY A 18 -21.70 1.10 -2.15
C GLY A 18 -21.57 1.05 -0.63
N PRO A 19 -21.87 -0.12 -0.01
CA PRO A 19 -21.80 -0.35 1.43
C PRO A 19 -20.49 0.04 2.15
N PRO A 20 -19.29 0.10 1.53
CA PRO A 20 -18.10 0.58 2.24
C PRO A 20 -18.08 2.09 2.49
N LEU A 21 -18.64 2.92 1.61
CA LEU A 21 -18.73 4.39 1.82
C LEU A 21 -20.04 4.82 2.49
N GLY A 22 -21.16 4.18 2.11
CA GLY A 22 -22.51 4.62 2.51
C GLY A 22 -22.74 4.74 4.03
N PRO A 23 -22.39 3.74 4.86
CA PRO A 23 -22.57 3.80 6.32
C PRO A 23 -21.60 4.75 7.01
N ALA A 24 -20.41 4.92 6.44
CA ALA A 24 -19.34 5.70 7.02
C ALA A 24 -19.53 7.21 6.78
N ILE A 25 -20.16 7.54 5.64
CA ILE A 25 -20.39 8.91 5.18
C ILE A 25 -21.86 9.36 5.31
N GLY A 26 -22.79 8.40 5.27
CA GLY A 26 -24.24 8.63 5.37
C GLY A 26 -24.70 9.48 6.56
N PRO A 27 -24.21 9.26 7.80
CA PRO A 27 -24.62 10.08 8.95
C PRO A 27 -24.06 11.52 8.91
N LEU A 28 -23.05 11.77 8.08
CA LEU A 28 -22.33 13.05 7.99
C LEU A 28 -22.92 14.01 6.96
N GLY A 29 -23.85 13.55 6.09
CA GLY A 29 -24.60 14.41 5.18
C GLY A 29 -23.77 15.06 4.06
N ILE A 30 -22.61 14.51 3.73
CA ILE A 30 -21.72 14.99 2.65
C ILE A 30 -22.04 14.33 1.30
N ASN A 31 -21.58 14.95 0.21
CA ASN A 31 -21.90 14.52 -1.14
C ASN A 31 -21.02 13.32 -1.58
N MET A 32 -21.56 12.11 -1.43
CA MET A 32 -20.86 10.85 -1.72
C MET A 32 -20.28 10.77 -3.13
N MET A 33 -20.98 11.31 -4.15
CA MET A 33 -20.48 11.26 -5.53
C MET A 33 -19.21 12.08 -5.71
N GLN A 34 -19.11 13.25 -5.08
CA GLN A 34 -17.91 14.09 -5.17
C GLN A 34 -16.71 13.44 -4.47
N VAL A 35 -16.94 12.77 -3.33
CA VAL A 35 -15.90 12.03 -2.62
C VAL A 35 -15.40 10.86 -3.46
N VAL A 36 -16.32 10.05 -4.00
CA VAL A 36 -15.98 8.90 -4.86
C VAL A 36 -15.19 9.36 -6.09
N GLU A 37 -15.58 10.47 -6.71
CA GLU A 37 -14.92 10.99 -7.90
C GLU A 37 -13.52 11.55 -7.61
N GLN A 38 -13.35 12.29 -6.50
CA GLN A 38 -12.02 12.73 -6.06
C GLN A 38 -11.11 11.55 -5.71
N ILE A 39 -11.66 10.52 -5.05
CA ILE A 39 -10.93 9.29 -4.74
C ILE A 39 -10.52 8.59 -6.03
N ASN A 40 -11.46 8.38 -6.97
CA ASN A 40 -11.16 7.73 -8.24
C ASN A 40 -10.14 8.51 -9.09
N GLN A 41 -10.17 9.85 -9.06
CA GLN A 41 -9.15 10.67 -9.72
C GLN A 41 -7.76 10.49 -9.08
N LYS A 42 -7.67 10.53 -7.75
CA LYS A 42 -6.40 10.34 -7.02
C LYS A 42 -5.91 8.88 -7.02
N THR A 43 -6.80 7.92 -7.23
CA THR A 43 -6.51 6.48 -7.23
C THR A 43 -6.56 5.85 -8.63
N ALA A 44 -6.71 6.66 -9.69
CA ALA A 44 -6.71 6.19 -11.07
C ALA A 44 -5.37 5.51 -11.42
N ASP A 45 -4.27 6.03 -10.91
CA ASP A 45 -2.93 5.44 -11.08
C ASP A 45 -2.73 4.15 -10.26
N PHE A 46 -3.64 3.85 -9.33
CA PHE A 46 -3.61 2.68 -8.45
C PHE A 46 -4.79 1.74 -8.74
N GLU A 47 -5.23 1.65 -10.00
CA GLU A 47 -6.37 0.83 -10.41
C GLU A 47 -6.21 -0.64 -9.95
N GLY A 48 -7.14 -1.14 -9.14
CA GLY A 48 -7.10 -2.50 -8.60
C GLY A 48 -6.33 -2.68 -7.29
N MET A 49 -5.74 -1.62 -6.72
CA MET A 49 -5.05 -1.68 -5.43
C MET A 49 -5.93 -1.22 -4.27
N LYS A 50 -5.88 -1.91 -3.13
CA LYS A 50 -6.56 -1.46 -1.90
C LYS A 50 -5.85 -0.26 -1.30
N VAL A 51 -6.44 0.93 -1.36
CA VAL A 51 -5.88 2.15 -0.80
C VAL A 51 -6.69 2.59 0.41
N PRO A 52 -6.05 2.84 1.57
CA PRO A 52 -6.72 3.44 2.71
C PRO A 52 -6.97 4.92 2.42
N VAL A 53 -8.22 5.36 2.54
CA VAL A 53 -8.60 6.76 2.39
C VAL A 53 -9.12 7.26 3.74
N LYS A 54 -8.56 8.38 4.20
CA LYS A 54 -9.06 9.10 5.36
C LYS A 54 -9.94 10.24 4.87
N ILE A 55 -11.14 10.30 5.40
CA ILE A 55 -12.10 11.38 5.15
C ILE A 55 -12.26 12.10 6.47
N ILE A 56 -11.77 13.33 6.53
CA ILE A 56 -11.96 14.21 7.68
C ILE A 56 -13.18 15.07 7.36
N VAL A 57 -14.22 14.98 8.18
CA VAL A 57 -15.44 15.75 7.99
C VAL A 57 -15.60 16.73 9.13
N ASP A 58 -15.75 18.01 8.81
CA ASP A 58 -16.16 19.01 9.78
C ASP A 58 -17.69 19.08 9.81
N THR A 59 -18.28 18.62 10.92
CA THR A 59 -19.73 18.62 11.12
C THR A 59 -20.33 20.03 11.22
N SER A 60 -19.50 21.08 11.36
CA SER A 60 -19.94 22.47 11.50
C SER A 60 -20.04 23.20 10.15
N SER A 61 -19.09 22.99 9.25
CA SER A 61 -19.06 23.60 7.91
C SER A 61 -19.56 22.67 6.80
N LYS A 62 -19.79 21.38 7.10
CA LYS A 62 -20.06 20.32 6.11
C LYS A 62 -18.93 20.16 5.10
N GLU A 63 -17.75 20.67 5.41
CA GLU A 63 -16.56 20.49 4.59
C GLU A 63 -15.98 19.10 4.85
N PHE A 64 -15.52 18.48 3.77
CA PHE A 64 -14.88 17.19 3.80
C PHE A 64 -13.49 17.32 3.17
N GLU A 65 -12.49 16.76 3.84
CA GLU A 65 -11.13 16.67 3.35
C GLU A 65 -10.81 15.20 3.08
N VAL A 66 -10.52 14.89 1.82
CA VAL A 66 -10.16 13.54 1.39
C VAL A 66 -8.65 13.42 1.28
N THR A 67 -8.07 12.74 2.26
CA THR A 67 -6.65 12.39 2.28
C THR A 67 -6.50 10.94 1.89
N VAL A 68 -5.98 10.72 0.68
CA VAL A 68 -5.61 9.38 0.22
C VAL A 68 -4.30 9.02 0.89
N GLY A 69 -4.31 7.94 1.67
CA GLY A 69 -3.08 7.41 2.27
C GLY A 69 -2.25 6.67 1.22
N THR A 70 -0.98 6.47 1.52
CA THR A 70 -0.11 5.65 0.68
C THR A 70 -0.62 4.21 0.66
N PRO A 71 -0.66 3.55 -0.51
CA PRO A 71 -1.10 2.17 -0.61
C PRO A 71 -0.28 1.23 0.29
N PRO A 72 -0.88 0.14 0.79
CA PRO A 72 -0.18 -0.87 1.55
C PRO A 72 0.87 -1.54 0.67
N THR A 73 2.00 -1.92 1.25
CA THR A 73 3.09 -2.58 0.51
C THR A 73 2.60 -3.83 -0.23
N THR A 74 1.68 -4.56 0.39
CA THR A 74 1.00 -5.73 -0.17
C THR A 74 0.38 -5.41 -1.54
N ALA A 75 -0.31 -4.28 -1.68
CA ALA A 75 -0.97 -3.92 -2.93
C ALA A 75 0.05 -3.51 -4.01
N LEU A 76 1.11 -2.77 -3.64
CA LEU A 76 2.19 -2.41 -4.57
C LEU A 76 2.95 -3.64 -5.09
N ILE A 77 3.19 -4.63 -4.21
CA ILE A 77 3.84 -5.88 -4.58
C ILE A 77 2.95 -6.71 -5.51
N ILE A 78 1.64 -6.79 -5.22
CA ILE A 78 0.64 -7.47 -6.04
C ILE A 78 0.61 -6.88 -7.46
N ASP A 79 0.70 -5.56 -7.58
CA ASP A 79 0.72 -4.87 -8.88
C ASP A 79 2.01 -5.11 -9.67
N GLU A 80 3.18 -4.96 -9.02
CA GLU A 80 4.49 -5.24 -9.65
C GLU A 80 4.60 -6.70 -10.13
N LEU A 81 3.93 -7.62 -9.44
CA LEU A 81 3.90 -9.05 -9.77
C LEU A 81 2.69 -9.43 -10.63
N LYS A 82 1.74 -8.52 -10.85
CA LYS A 82 0.47 -8.73 -11.54
C LYS A 82 -0.30 -9.97 -11.06
N ILE A 83 -0.27 -10.24 -9.76
CA ILE A 83 -0.97 -11.37 -9.13
C ILE A 83 -2.23 -10.87 -8.42
N GLU A 84 -3.35 -11.59 -8.50
CA GLU A 84 -4.60 -11.16 -7.82
C GLU A 84 -4.72 -11.67 -6.38
N LYS A 85 -3.94 -12.69 -6.00
CA LYS A 85 -4.00 -13.31 -4.67
C LYS A 85 -2.61 -13.64 -4.16
N GLY A 86 -2.38 -13.37 -2.87
CA GLY A 86 -1.22 -13.89 -2.15
C GLY A 86 -1.35 -15.38 -1.85
N SER A 87 -0.28 -15.99 -1.35
CA SER A 87 -0.29 -17.41 -0.97
C SER A 87 -1.28 -17.69 0.15
N GLN A 88 -2.05 -18.77 0.00
CA GLN A 88 -2.87 -19.31 1.10
C GLN A 88 -2.01 -20.01 2.14
N ASP A 89 -0.86 -20.57 1.73
CA ASP A 89 0.12 -21.22 2.59
C ASP A 89 1.52 -20.69 2.28
N PRO A 90 1.97 -19.60 2.94
CA PRO A 90 3.24 -18.93 2.65
C PRO A 90 4.48 -19.82 2.76
N GLY A 91 4.38 -20.95 3.47
CA GLY A 91 5.46 -21.91 3.66
C GLY A 91 5.51 -23.05 2.63
N ALA A 92 4.40 -23.34 1.94
CA ALA A 92 4.31 -24.46 0.99
C ALA A 92 4.19 -23.98 -0.46
N ASP A 93 3.39 -22.94 -0.71
CA ASP A 93 3.13 -22.42 -2.05
C ASP A 93 3.73 -21.04 -2.22
N LYS A 94 4.77 -20.97 -3.06
CA LYS A 94 5.37 -19.71 -3.49
C LYS A 94 4.62 -19.21 -4.71
N VAL A 95 3.92 -18.08 -4.58
CA VAL A 95 2.96 -17.61 -5.60
C VAL A 95 3.64 -16.74 -6.65
N ALA A 96 4.71 -16.05 -6.27
CA ALA A 96 5.45 -15.18 -7.18
C ALA A 96 6.89 -14.97 -6.70
N ASP A 97 7.72 -14.45 -7.60
CA ASP A 97 9.10 -14.05 -7.33
C ASP A 97 9.27 -12.56 -7.63
N LEU A 98 9.83 -11.82 -6.69
CA LEU A 98 10.05 -10.39 -6.76
C LEU A 98 11.54 -10.08 -6.81
N LYS A 99 11.97 -9.24 -7.75
CA LYS A 99 13.38 -8.84 -7.84
C LYS A 99 13.73 -7.79 -6.79
N ILE A 100 14.99 -7.74 -6.38
CA ILE A 100 15.46 -6.72 -5.42
C ILE A 100 15.25 -5.30 -5.98
N GLU A 101 15.40 -5.12 -7.29
CA GLU A 101 15.15 -3.82 -7.96
C GLU A 101 13.69 -3.37 -7.83
N GLN A 102 12.75 -4.32 -7.88
CA GLN A 102 11.32 -4.07 -7.70
C GLN A 102 11.01 -3.73 -6.24
N ALA A 103 11.60 -4.49 -5.30
CA ALA A 103 11.49 -4.20 -3.87
C ALA A 103 11.96 -2.79 -3.54
N LEU A 104 13.04 -2.35 -4.19
CA LEU A 104 13.64 -1.04 -4.02
C LEU A 104 12.78 0.08 -4.62
N LYS A 105 12.15 -0.15 -5.78
CA LYS A 105 11.17 0.79 -6.34
C LYS A 105 9.96 0.95 -5.43
N VAL A 106 9.40 -0.16 -4.94
CA VAL A 106 8.28 -0.15 -3.99
C VAL A 106 8.68 0.55 -2.69
N ALA A 107 9.88 0.28 -2.17
CA ALA A 107 10.42 0.93 -0.99
C ALA A 107 10.56 2.45 -1.16
N ARG A 108 10.95 2.93 -2.35
CA ARG A 108 11.02 4.38 -2.67
C ARG A 108 9.66 5.03 -2.73
N MET A 109 8.72 4.41 -3.45
CA MET A 109 7.35 4.92 -3.55
C MET A 109 6.69 5.00 -2.18
N LYS A 110 7.02 4.06 -1.28
CA LYS A 110 6.50 4.03 0.08
C LYS A 110 7.37 4.80 1.08
N PHE A 111 8.52 5.34 0.69
CA PHE A 111 9.50 5.91 1.62
C PHE A 111 8.92 7.07 2.43
N GLU A 112 8.08 7.91 1.83
CA GLU A 112 7.39 9.01 2.53
C GLU A 112 6.42 8.55 3.61
N ALA A 113 5.93 7.31 3.53
CA ALA A 113 5.01 6.72 4.51
C ALA A 113 5.69 5.74 5.48
N LEU A 114 6.97 5.44 5.25
CA LEU A 114 7.75 4.55 6.09
C LEU A 114 8.47 5.36 7.17
N LEU A 115 8.58 4.79 8.37
CA LEU A 115 9.37 5.38 9.46
C LEU A 115 10.87 5.04 9.33
N SER A 116 11.24 4.31 8.28
CA SER A 116 12.59 3.80 8.07
C SER A 116 13.54 4.96 7.78
N ALA A 117 14.64 5.06 8.54
CA ALA A 117 15.64 6.11 8.34
C ALA A 117 16.47 5.94 7.04
N ASP A 118 16.52 4.72 6.49
CA ASP A 118 17.36 4.36 5.35
C ASP A 118 16.59 3.53 4.32
N PHE A 119 16.95 3.67 3.04
CA PHE A 119 16.42 2.84 1.95
C PHE A 119 16.67 1.34 2.15
N LYS A 120 17.74 0.99 2.87
CA LYS A 120 18.04 -0.39 3.26
C LYS A 120 17.01 -0.96 4.21
N ASN A 121 16.62 -0.19 5.23
CA ASN A 121 15.59 -0.58 6.19
C ASN A 121 14.21 -0.61 5.53
N ALA A 122 13.90 0.35 4.66
CA ALA A 122 12.68 0.37 3.87
C ALA A 122 12.57 -0.88 2.98
N THR A 123 13.65 -1.25 2.27
CA THR A 123 13.67 -2.46 1.43
C THR A 123 13.50 -3.73 2.27
N LYS A 124 14.11 -3.79 3.45
CA LYS A 124 13.94 -4.90 4.39
C LYS A 124 12.48 -5.05 4.85
N GLU A 125 11.77 -3.95 5.10
CA GLU A 125 10.35 -3.98 5.45
C GLU A 125 9.47 -4.49 4.29
N VAL A 126 9.80 -4.09 3.05
CA VAL A 126 9.13 -4.60 1.84
C VAL A 126 9.34 -6.12 1.72
N VAL A 127 10.58 -6.59 1.81
CA VAL A 127 10.92 -8.03 1.77
C VAL A 127 10.29 -8.79 2.95
N GLY A 128 10.14 -8.14 4.11
CA GLY A 128 9.39 -8.66 5.26
C GLY A 128 7.94 -8.96 4.94
N THR A 129 7.29 -8.06 4.19
CA THR A 129 5.90 -8.24 3.76
C THR A 129 5.76 -9.41 2.78
N CYS A 130 6.77 -9.67 1.94
CA CYS A 130 6.80 -10.83 1.03
C CYS A 130 6.74 -12.18 1.76
N VAL A 131 7.30 -12.29 2.98
CA VAL A 131 7.24 -13.52 3.79
C VAL A 131 5.79 -13.90 4.09
N SER A 132 4.98 -12.92 4.52
CA SER A 132 3.59 -13.16 4.89
C SER A 132 2.70 -13.44 3.67
N MET A 133 3.15 -13.07 2.46
CA MET A 133 2.43 -13.32 1.21
C MET A 133 2.90 -14.57 0.46
N GLY A 134 3.97 -15.24 0.91
CA GLY A 134 4.55 -16.38 0.21
C GLY A 134 5.18 -16.00 -1.13
N ILE A 135 5.87 -14.87 -1.18
CA ILE A 135 6.56 -14.36 -2.38
C ILE A 135 8.06 -14.52 -2.16
N THR A 136 8.77 -15.13 -3.11
CA THR A 136 10.24 -15.24 -3.07
C THR A 136 10.90 -13.96 -3.54
N VAL A 137 12.15 -13.76 -3.14
CA VAL A 137 12.95 -12.62 -3.61
C VAL A 137 14.24 -13.14 -4.24
N GLU A 138 14.48 -12.81 -5.51
CA GLU A 138 15.61 -13.34 -6.29
C GLU A 138 15.73 -14.88 -6.24
N GLY A 139 14.59 -15.58 -6.25
CA GLY A 139 14.52 -17.05 -6.15
C GLY A 139 14.91 -17.62 -4.78
N LYS A 140 15.20 -16.78 -3.78
CA LYS A 140 15.56 -17.19 -2.42
C LYS A 140 14.41 -16.99 -1.43
N ASP A 141 14.55 -17.61 -0.26
CA ASP A 141 13.62 -17.38 0.84
C ASP A 141 13.77 -15.93 1.36
N PRO A 142 12.68 -15.17 1.54
CA PRO A 142 12.80 -13.76 1.93
C PRO A 142 13.44 -13.58 3.31
N ARG A 143 13.45 -14.62 4.17
CA ARG A 143 14.17 -14.59 5.46
C ARG A 143 15.69 -14.62 5.27
N GLU A 144 16.17 -15.31 4.24
CA GLU A 144 17.60 -15.32 3.90
C GLU A 144 17.99 -13.99 3.27
N VAL A 145 17.19 -13.47 2.34
CA VAL A 145 17.43 -12.18 1.71
C VAL A 145 17.43 -11.05 2.76
N GLN A 146 16.54 -11.07 3.76
CA GLN A 146 16.60 -10.10 4.86
C GLN A 146 17.89 -10.16 5.67
N LYS A 147 18.47 -11.37 5.86
CA LYS A 147 19.77 -11.53 6.52
C LYS A 147 20.89 -11.02 5.63
N GLU A 148 20.89 -11.33 4.34
CA GLU A 148 21.87 -10.84 3.37
C GLU A 148 21.83 -9.30 3.26
N ILE A 149 20.63 -8.70 3.24
CA ILE A 149 20.44 -7.25 3.30
C ILE A 149 21.02 -6.72 4.63
N SER A 150 20.72 -7.35 5.77
CA SER A 150 21.25 -6.90 7.06
C SER A 150 22.79 -7.03 7.15
N GLN A 151 23.37 -8.01 6.46
CA GLN A 151 24.82 -8.27 6.39
C GLN A 151 25.55 -7.33 5.42
N GLY A 152 24.82 -6.55 4.62
CA GLY A 152 25.43 -5.57 3.72
C GLY A 152 25.69 -6.07 2.30
N VAL A 153 25.18 -7.25 1.93
CA VAL A 153 25.46 -7.89 0.63
C VAL A 153 24.86 -7.10 -0.54
N TYR A 154 23.79 -6.35 -0.30
CA TYR A 154 23.07 -5.59 -1.32
C TYR A 154 23.23 -4.06 -1.17
N ASP A 155 24.15 -3.60 -0.32
CA ASP A 155 24.35 -2.16 -0.08
C ASP A 155 24.80 -1.42 -1.34
N GLU A 156 25.59 -2.05 -2.22
CA GLU A 156 25.99 -1.44 -3.50
C GLU A 156 24.78 -1.16 -4.41
N GLN A 157 23.80 -2.06 -4.47
CA GLN A 157 22.58 -1.85 -5.28
C GLN A 157 21.58 -0.88 -4.63
N LEU A 158 21.63 -0.75 -3.30
CA LEU A 158 20.76 0.15 -2.52
C LEU A 158 21.26 1.59 -2.54
N VAL A 159 22.58 1.79 -2.58
CA VAL A 159 23.25 3.11 -2.58
C VAL A 159 23.41 3.67 -3.99
N GLU A 160 23.74 2.84 -4.99
CA GLU A 160 24.07 3.33 -6.35
C GLU A 160 22.86 3.90 -7.09
N LYS A 161 21.64 3.50 -6.72
CA LYS A 161 20.43 4.06 -7.31
C LYS A 161 19.85 5.23 -6.51
N ALA A 162 20.32 5.50 -5.28
CA ALA A 162 19.73 6.50 -4.37
C ALA A 162 19.76 7.91 -4.96
#